data_AF-A0A1I7ULE5-F1
#
_entry.id   AF-A0A1I7ULE5-F1
#
_cell.length_a   1.000
_cell.length_b   1.000
_cell.length_c   1.000
_cell.angle_alpha   90.00
_cell.angle_beta   90.00
_cell.angle_gamma   90.00
#
_symmetry.space_group_name_H-M   'P 1'
#
loop_
_entity.id
_entity.type
_entity.pdbx_description
1 polymer ?
#
loop_
_entity_poly.entity_id
_entity_poly.type
_entity_poly.pdbx_seq_one_letter_code
_entity_poly.pdbx_strand_id
1 'polypeptide(L)'
;MKVRHPHIARCLAITKPAPSKIVIVSDYYERGTLLDLILTHKRLKEFPLSVTLFRQLIEAINYLHTRGIAHRDVKLENILIDGNGDIKLIDFGFARHIERRERSRSFCGTQPYTSPQISKFRPYEPFAADYYACGVILYTMVVGKWPNMATSTVNIFPPDIPSRACRKLITSLLDDDETSRAGYDECVNSEWMGGNPLWMFANHAYFYEKVSSIDSDSTNFEMLEV
;
A
#
# COMPACT_ATOMS: atom_id res chain seq x y z
N MET A 1 -7.88 8.86 16.65
CA MET A 1 -8.12 7.61 15.87
C MET A 1 -7.27 6.51 16.49
N LYS A 2 -7.86 5.42 17.00
CA LYS A 2 -7.09 4.29 17.51
C LYS A 2 -6.88 3.28 16.38
N VAL A 3 -5.70 3.32 15.79
CA VAL A 3 -5.25 2.44 14.69
C VAL A 3 -4.24 1.47 15.27
N ARG A 4 -4.37 0.18 14.99
CA ARG A 4 -3.39 -0.82 15.41
C ARG A 4 -3.27 -1.87 14.32
N HIS A 5 -2.20 -1.77 13.55
CA HIS A 5 -1.86 -2.67 12.48
C HIS A 5 -0.33 -2.86 12.47
N PRO A 6 0.19 -4.08 12.21
CA PRO A 6 1.64 -4.34 12.20
C PRO A 6 2.42 -3.47 11.20
N HIS A 7 1.79 -3.04 10.12
CA HIS A 7 2.40 -2.19 9.08
C HIS A 7 2.00 -0.71 9.16
N ILE A 8 1.45 -0.27 10.29
CA ILE A 8 1.18 1.14 10.57
C ILE A 8 1.97 1.53 11.81
N ALA A 9 2.65 2.67 11.73
CA ALA A 9 3.46 3.12 12.84
C ALA A 9 2.62 3.42 14.09
N ARG A 10 3.12 2.99 15.25
CA ARG A 10 2.45 3.22 16.53
C ARG A 10 2.68 4.65 17.00
N CYS A 11 1.60 5.31 17.39
CA CYS A 11 1.66 6.48 18.24
C CYS A 11 1.70 6.00 19.70
N LEU A 12 2.85 6.18 20.36
CA LEU A 12 3.08 5.80 21.75
C LEU A 12 2.53 6.86 22.71
N ALA A 13 2.74 8.14 22.39
CA ALA A 13 2.24 9.25 23.18
C ALA A 13 2.05 10.51 22.31
N ILE A 14 1.13 11.37 22.76
CA ILE A 14 0.99 12.73 22.24
C ILE A 14 1.19 13.66 23.43
N THR A 15 2.15 14.58 23.32
CA THR A 15 2.43 15.57 24.36
C THR A 15 2.32 16.98 23.80
N LYS A 16 2.02 17.94 24.69
CA LYS A 16 1.88 19.35 24.35
C LYS A 16 2.76 20.20 25.27
N PRO A 17 4.09 20.22 25.05
CA PRO A 17 5.02 20.91 25.94
C PRO A 17 4.86 22.44 25.93
N ALA A 18 4.19 23.01 24.93
CA ALA A 18 3.85 24.43 24.85
C ALA A 18 2.55 24.63 24.05
N PRO A 19 1.85 25.79 24.17
CA PRO A 19 0.60 26.05 23.45
C PRO A 19 0.66 25.84 21.93
N SER A 20 1.80 26.17 21.31
CA SER A 20 2.05 26.08 19.87
C SER A 20 2.83 24.82 19.45
N LYS A 21 3.08 23.88 20.36
CA LYS A 21 3.88 22.68 20.07
C LYS A 21 3.11 21.42 20.44
N ILE A 22 2.89 20.57 19.43
CA ILE A 22 2.42 19.20 19.60
C ILE A 22 3.60 18.29 19.26
N VAL A 23 3.88 17.33 20.13
CA VAL A 23 4.92 16.32 19.93
C VAL A 23 4.25 14.95 19.90
N ILE A 24 4.51 14.20 18.84
CA ILE A 24 4.03 12.83 18.66
C ILE A 24 5.23 11.91 18.86
N VAL A 25 5.12 11.02 19.84
CA VAL A 25 6.14 10.01 20.16
C VAL A 25 5.74 8.71 19.47
N SER A 26 6.65 8.11 18.70
CA SER A 26 6.47 6.84 18.02
C SER A 26 7.66 5.92 18.24
N ASP A 27 7.53 4.65 17.84
CA ASP A 27 8.68 3.78 17.67
C ASP A 27 9.67 4.38 16.65
N TYR A 28 10.95 4.06 16.80
CA TYR A 28 12.01 4.38 15.84
C TYR A 28 12.19 3.21 14.87
N TYR A 29 12.36 3.52 13.58
CA TYR A 29 12.50 2.52 12.51
C TYR A 29 13.84 2.71 11.82
N GLU A 30 14.71 1.70 11.94
CA GLU A 30 16.16 1.84 11.77
C GLU A 30 16.63 1.89 10.31
N ARG A 31 15.80 1.43 9.36
CA ARG A 31 16.21 1.24 7.96
C ARG A 31 15.83 2.38 7.03
N GLY A 32 15.36 3.51 7.57
CA GLY A 32 14.98 4.68 6.78
C GLY A 32 13.67 4.48 6.02
N THR A 33 13.49 5.24 4.95
CA THR A 33 12.28 5.22 4.12
C THR A 33 12.39 4.22 2.96
N LEU A 34 11.24 3.83 2.39
CA LEU A 34 11.19 3.08 1.14
C LEU A 34 11.80 3.88 -0.03
N LEU A 35 11.73 5.22 0.03
CA LEU A 35 12.43 6.08 -0.93
C LEU A 35 13.94 5.89 -0.84
N ASP A 36 14.51 5.92 0.37
CA ASP A 36 15.95 5.70 0.58
C ASP A 36 16.38 4.35 0.00
N LEU A 37 15.59 3.30 0.25
CA LEU A 37 15.84 1.96 -0.29
C LEU A 37 15.91 1.96 -1.82
N ILE A 38 14.97 2.63 -2.50
CA ILE A 38 14.93 2.73 -3.97
C ILE A 38 16.08 3.59 -4.49
N LEU A 39 16.42 4.72 -3.85
CA LEU A 39 17.53 5.58 -4.26
C LEU A 39 18.88 4.85 -4.20
N THR A 40 19.06 4.01 -3.19
CA THR A 40 20.24 3.14 -3.03
C THR A 40 20.30 2.05 -4.10
N HIS A 41 19.20 1.30 -4.31
CA HIS A 41 19.21 0.12 -5.20
C HIS A 41 18.85 0.43 -6.65
N LYS A 42 18.46 1.68 -6.96
CA LYS A 42 17.87 2.16 -8.21
C LYS A 42 16.50 1.57 -8.52
N ARG A 43 16.29 0.27 -8.30
CA ARG A 43 15.00 -0.42 -8.35
C ARG A 43 15.06 -1.70 -7.52
N LEU A 44 13.92 -2.25 -7.20
CA LEU A 44 13.78 -3.50 -6.48
C LEU A 44 13.44 -4.65 -7.44
N LYS A 45 13.86 -5.86 -7.09
CA LYS A 45 13.42 -7.07 -7.78
C LYS A 45 11.97 -7.36 -7.37
N GLU A 46 11.15 -7.71 -8.35
CA GLU A 46 9.73 -8.04 -8.12
C GLU A 46 9.56 -9.09 -7.00
N PHE A 47 10.31 -10.19 -7.09
CA PHE A 47 10.28 -11.26 -6.10
C PHE A 47 11.63 -11.44 -5.37
N PRO A 48 11.61 -11.81 -4.09
CA PRO A 48 10.44 -11.82 -3.20
C PRO A 48 10.10 -10.43 -2.63
N LEU A 49 11.05 -9.48 -2.70
CA LEU A 49 11.04 -8.26 -1.90
C LEU A 49 9.89 -7.30 -2.28
N SER A 50 9.74 -6.90 -3.54
CA SER A 50 8.70 -5.92 -3.91
C SER A 50 7.30 -6.45 -3.64
N VAL A 51 7.04 -7.73 -3.91
CA VAL A 51 5.74 -8.35 -3.60
C VAL A 51 5.46 -8.33 -2.10
N THR A 52 6.44 -8.66 -1.25
CA THR A 52 6.27 -8.60 0.21
C THR A 52 5.95 -7.19 0.67
N LEU A 53 6.79 -6.19 0.33
CA LEU A 53 6.59 -4.82 0.77
C LEU A 53 5.26 -4.23 0.25
N PHE A 54 4.91 -4.52 -1.01
CA PHE A 54 3.68 -4.01 -1.61
C PHE A 54 2.43 -4.63 -0.98
N ARG A 55 2.45 -5.93 -0.65
CA ARG A 55 1.36 -6.58 0.07
C ARG A 55 1.14 -5.97 1.45
N GLN A 56 2.21 -5.74 2.21
CA GLN A 56 2.11 -5.07 3.52
C GLN A 56 1.48 -3.67 3.41
N LEU A 57 1.79 -2.93 2.33
CA LEU A 57 1.19 -1.64 2.04
C LEU A 57 -0.30 -1.77 1.77
N ILE A 58 -0.69 -2.69 0.88
CA ILE A 58 -2.10 -2.93 0.54
C ILE A 58 -2.92 -3.38 1.77
N GLU A 59 -2.35 -4.22 2.64
CA GLU A 59 -2.98 -4.59 3.91
C GLU A 59 -3.16 -3.40 4.86
N ALA A 60 -2.14 -2.55 5.01
CA ALA A 60 -2.22 -1.34 5.84
C ALA A 60 -3.27 -0.35 5.32
N ILE A 61 -3.34 -0.15 4.00
CA ILE A 61 -4.33 0.73 3.38
C ILE A 61 -5.75 0.17 3.54
N ASN A 62 -5.95 -1.12 3.27
CA ASN A 62 -7.25 -1.76 3.46
C ASN A 62 -7.68 -1.75 4.94
N TYR A 63 -6.76 -1.91 5.89
CA TYR A 63 -7.02 -1.76 7.32
C TYR A 63 -7.65 -0.39 7.64
N LEU A 64 -7.14 0.68 7.02
CA LEU A 64 -7.64 2.05 7.22
C LEU A 64 -9.01 2.22 6.55
N HIS A 65 -9.14 1.78 5.30
CA HIS A 65 -10.36 1.93 4.50
C HIS A 65 -11.55 1.19 5.12
N THR A 66 -11.34 -0.03 5.62
CA THR A 66 -12.37 -0.82 6.34
C THR A 66 -12.87 -0.15 7.63
N ARG A 67 -12.14 0.84 8.14
CA ARG A 67 -12.54 1.67 9.30
C ARG A 67 -13.05 3.05 8.88
N GLY A 68 -13.20 3.28 7.58
CA GLY A 68 -13.67 4.53 7.01
C GLY A 68 -12.64 5.65 7.05
N ILE A 69 -11.33 5.35 7.05
CA ILE A 69 -10.27 6.37 7.00
C ILE A 69 -9.50 6.29 5.69
N ALA A 70 -9.38 7.41 5.00
CA ALA A 70 -8.45 7.58 3.89
C ALA A 70 -7.16 8.25 4.38
N HIS A 71 -6.00 7.79 3.89
CA HIS A 71 -4.71 8.36 4.26
C HIS A 71 -4.43 9.67 3.51
N ARG A 72 -4.70 9.69 2.20
CA ARG A 72 -4.61 10.85 1.28
C ARG A 72 -3.22 11.44 1.05
N ASP A 73 -2.17 10.77 1.51
CA ASP A 73 -0.76 11.15 1.26
C ASP A 73 0.15 9.92 1.35
N VAL A 74 -0.28 8.84 0.69
CA VAL A 74 0.50 7.61 0.57
C VAL A 74 1.64 7.87 -0.41
N LYS A 75 2.88 7.76 0.06
CA LYS A 75 4.10 8.04 -0.71
C LYS A 75 5.29 7.29 -0.14
N LEU A 76 6.36 7.14 -0.92
CA LEU A 76 7.57 6.41 -0.52
C LEU A 76 8.22 6.99 0.75
N GLU A 77 8.13 8.31 0.92
CA GLU A 77 8.64 9.05 2.08
C GLU A 77 7.87 8.74 3.37
N ASN A 78 6.58 8.41 3.23
CA ASN A 78 5.69 8.07 4.34
C ASN A 78 5.67 6.56 4.64
N ILE A 79 6.60 5.80 4.08
CA ILE A 79 6.75 4.37 4.32
C ILE A 79 8.14 4.13 4.89
N LEU A 80 8.22 3.91 6.20
CA LEU A 80 9.45 3.53 6.88
C LEU A 80 9.67 2.02 6.85
N ILE A 81 10.89 1.59 7.09
CA ILE A 81 11.28 0.18 7.17
C ILE A 81 11.88 -0.09 8.55
N ASP A 82 11.34 -1.10 9.24
CA ASP A 82 11.82 -1.50 10.57
C ASP A 82 13.04 -2.43 10.51
N GLY A 83 13.60 -2.79 11.66
CA GLY A 83 14.74 -3.70 11.77
C GLY A 83 14.56 -5.06 11.08
N ASN A 84 13.31 -5.56 10.96
CA ASN A 84 12.98 -6.81 10.29
C ASN A 84 12.87 -6.68 8.77
N GLY A 85 12.84 -5.44 8.25
CA GLY A 85 12.62 -5.17 6.83
C GLY A 85 11.14 -5.01 6.47
N ASP A 86 10.25 -4.92 7.46
CA ASP A 86 8.83 -4.72 7.23
C ASP A 86 8.49 -3.24 7.15
N ILE A 87 7.49 -2.90 6.33
CA ILE A 87 7.08 -1.51 6.20
C ILE A 87 6.29 -1.01 7.41
N LYS A 88 6.31 0.31 7.59
CA LYS A 88 5.49 1.06 8.54
C LYS A 88 5.00 2.33 7.87
N LEU A 89 3.69 2.37 7.60
CA LEU A 89 3.03 3.57 7.10
C LEU A 89 2.97 4.63 8.23
N ILE A 90 3.45 5.82 7.93
CA ILE A 90 3.51 6.98 8.83
C ILE A 90 2.75 8.18 8.25
N ASP A 91 2.71 9.26 9.04
CA ASP A 91 2.20 10.59 8.66
C ASP A 91 0.72 10.62 8.24
N PHE A 92 -0.13 10.66 9.27
CA PHE A 92 -1.57 10.81 9.14
C PHE A 92 -2.01 12.28 9.10
N GLY A 93 -1.12 13.24 8.80
CA GLY A 93 -1.44 14.67 8.78
C GLY A 93 -2.54 15.06 7.79
N PHE A 94 -2.68 14.29 6.71
CA PHE A 94 -3.77 14.43 5.74
C PHE A 94 -4.88 13.38 5.90
N ALA A 95 -4.76 12.44 6.85
CA ALA A 95 -5.75 11.39 6.99
C ALA A 95 -7.11 11.93 7.48
N ARG A 96 -8.20 11.31 7.03
CA ARG A 96 -9.55 11.78 7.36
C ARG A 96 -10.56 10.62 7.37
N HIS A 97 -11.52 10.69 8.29
CA HIS A 97 -12.72 9.87 8.20
C HIS A 97 -13.58 10.29 7.00
N ILE A 98 -13.95 9.31 6.19
CA ILE A 98 -14.76 9.48 5.00
C ILE A 98 -16.15 8.93 5.29
N GLU A 99 -17.17 9.77 5.12
CA GLU A 99 -18.55 9.33 5.26
C GLU A 99 -18.95 8.44 4.08
N ARG A 100 -20.03 7.66 4.25
CA ARG A 100 -20.47 6.72 3.22
C ARG A 100 -20.79 7.45 1.92
N ARG A 101 -20.08 7.12 0.83
CA ARG A 101 -20.19 7.75 -0.50
C ARG A 101 -19.76 9.24 -0.53
N GLU A 102 -19.05 9.72 0.48
CA GLU A 102 -18.49 11.06 0.48
C GLU A 102 -17.42 11.17 -0.61
N ARG A 103 -17.49 12.25 -1.40
CA ARG A 103 -16.41 12.65 -2.31
C ARG A 103 -15.67 13.84 -1.70
N SER A 104 -14.35 13.74 -1.62
CA SER A 104 -13.51 14.81 -1.06
C SER A 104 -13.39 15.97 -2.05
N ARG A 105 -13.45 17.20 -1.52
CA ARG A 105 -13.14 18.45 -2.24
C ARG A 105 -11.88 19.13 -1.70
N SER A 106 -11.16 18.48 -0.77
CA SER A 106 -9.87 18.94 -0.26
C SER A 106 -8.77 18.32 -1.11
N PHE A 107 -8.25 19.08 -2.07
CA PHE A 107 -7.22 18.63 -2.99
C PHE A 107 -5.85 18.69 -2.30
N CYS A 108 -5.50 17.59 -1.63
CA CYS A 108 -4.25 17.40 -0.90
C CYS A 108 -3.53 16.14 -1.41
N GLY A 109 -2.29 15.96 -0.94
CA GLY A 109 -1.40 14.90 -1.39
C GLY A 109 -0.21 15.45 -2.16
N THR A 110 0.81 14.60 -2.31
CA THR A 110 2.10 14.99 -2.89
C THR A 110 2.19 14.51 -4.35
N GLN A 111 2.59 15.37 -5.29
CA GLN A 111 2.96 14.91 -6.64
C GLN A 111 4.26 14.11 -6.60
N PRO A 112 4.42 13.03 -7.39
CA PRO A 112 3.56 12.56 -8.47
C PRO A 112 2.48 11.52 -8.07
N TYR A 113 2.22 11.32 -6.79
CA TYR A 113 1.34 10.25 -6.27
C TYR A 113 -0.16 10.57 -6.39
N THR A 114 -0.51 11.83 -6.61
CA THR A 114 -1.90 12.30 -6.68
C THR A 114 -2.63 11.76 -7.91
N SER A 115 -3.85 11.28 -7.70
CA SER A 115 -4.72 10.81 -8.80
C SER A 115 -5.04 11.92 -9.82
N PRO A 116 -5.51 11.56 -11.03
CA PRO A 116 -5.89 12.52 -12.07
C PRO A 116 -7.00 13.47 -11.60
N GLN A 117 -7.92 13.01 -10.76
CA GLN A 117 -9.02 13.83 -10.22
C GLN A 117 -8.50 14.92 -9.29
N ILE A 118 -7.58 14.57 -8.39
CA ILE A 118 -6.93 15.53 -7.49
C ILE A 118 -6.16 16.58 -8.31
N SER A 119 -5.38 16.12 -9.29
CA SER A 119 -4.58 16.99 -10.16
C SER A 119 -5.45 17.95 -11.02
N LYS A 120 -6.68 17.54 -11.34
CA LYS A 120 -7.66 18.33 -12.10
C LYS A 120 -8.63 19.11 -11.19
N PHE A 121 -8.39 19.16 -9.87
CA PHE A 121 -9.25 19.81 -8.88
C PHE A 121 -10.72 19.36 -8.96
N ARG A 122 -10.97 18.07 -9.23
CA ARG A 122 -12.32 17.48 -9.31
C ARG A 122 -12.63 16.71 -8.03
N PRO A 123 -13.88 16.76 -7.53
CA PRO A 123 -14.28 15.92 -6.41
C PRO A 123 -13.95 14.45 -6.67
N TYR A 124 -13.30 13.79 -5.73
CA TYR A 124 -12.71 12.45 -5.92
C TYR A 124 -13.14 11.48 -4.82
N GLU A 125 -13.04 10.18 -5.10
CA GLU A 125 -13.25 9.13 -4.12
C GLU A 125 -11.93 8.89 -3.36
N PRO A 126 -11.86 9.17 -2.03
CA PRO A 126 -10.60 9.15 -1.31
C PRO A 126 -9.91 7.79 -1.21
N PHE A 127 -10.66 6.69 -1.15
CA PHE A 127 -10.06 5.36 -1.05
C PHE A 127 -9.41 4.93 -2.36
N ALA A 128 -10.07 5.18 -3.49
CA ALA A 128 -9.55 4.96 -4.83
C ALA A 128 -8.33 5.84 -5.12
N ALA A 129 -8.24 7.03 -4.52
CA ALA A 129 -7.04 7.87 -4.63
C ALA A 129 -5.84 7.29 -3.85
N ASP A 130 -6.04 6.68 -2.69
CA ASP A 130 -4.98 5.97 -1.97
C ASP A 130 -4.45 4.76 -2.78
N TYR A 131 -5.34 4.01 -3.45
CA TYR A 131 -4.92 2.90 -4.32
C TYR A 131 -4.17 3.38 -5.58
N TYR A 132 -4.56 4.51 -6.15
CA TYR A 132 -3.79 5.12 -7.24
C TYR A 132 -2.35 5.44 -6.80
N ALA A 133 -2.19 6.04 -5.62
CA ALA A 133 -0.87 6.31 -5.05
C ALA A 133 -0.07 5.02 -4.81
N CYS A 134 -0.72 3.92 -4.40
CA CYS A 134 -0.09 2.60 -4.31
C CYS A 134 0.41 2.11 -5.69
N GLY A 135 -0.34 2.36 -6.77
CA GLY A 135 0.10 2.07 -8.14
C GLY A 135 1.37 2.82 -8.53
N VAL A 136 1.46 4.10 -8.18
CA VAL A 136 2.68 4.92 -8.41
C VAL A 136 3.86 4.35 -7.60
N ILE A 137 3.64 3.97 -6.34
CA ILE A 137 4.65 3.34 -5.50
C ILE A 137 5.15 2.03 -6.10
N LEU A 138 4.25 1.12 -6.50
CA LEU A 138 4.63 -0.16 -7.08
C LEU A 138 5.45 0.04 -8.36
N TYR A 139 5.00 0.93 -9.24
CA TYR A 139 5.75 1.30 -10.44
C TYR A 139 7.17 1.77 -10.07
N THR A 140 7.29 2.73 -9.14
CA THR A 140 8.59 3.27 -8.76
C THR A 140 9.49 2.23 -8.10
N MET A 141 8.92 1.31 -7.31
CA MET A 141 9.66 0.20 -6.72
C MET A 141 10.33 -0.68 -7.78
N VAL A 142 9.59 -1.11 -8.82
CA VAL A 142 10.07 -2.11 -9.79
C VAL A 142 10.78 -1.51 -11.00
N VAL A 143 10.45 -0.26 -11.37
CA VAL A 143 11.05 0.45 -12.51
C VAL A 143 12.18 1.38 -12.06
N GLY A 144 12.13 1.91 -10.84
CA GLY A 144 13.14 2.83 -10.32
C GLY A 144 13.00 4.29 -10.74
N LYS A 145 11.89 4.63 -11.38
CA LYS A 145 11.54 5.98 -11.84
C LYS A 145 10.07 6.22 -11.56
N TRP A 146 9.64 7.49 -11.56
CA TRP A 146 8.23 7.83 -11.57
C TRP A 146 7.58 7.43 -12.90
N PRO A 147 6.29 7.07 -12.91
CA PRO A 147 5.56 6.84 -14.16
C PRO A 147 5.43 8.15 -14.93
N ASN A 148 5.74 8.13 -16.24
CA ASN A 148 5.59 9.31 -17.09
C ASN A 148 4.13 9.47 -17.54
N MET A 149 3.36 10.18 -16.73
CA MET A 149 1.91 10.39 -16.97
C MET A 149 1.60 11.49 -17.99
N ALA A 150 2.62 12.16 -18.56
CA ALA A 150 2.43 13.27 -19.50
C ALA A 150 2.16 12.82 -20.94
N THR A 151 2.51 11.57 -21.29
CA THR A 151 2.34 11.04 -22.64
C THR A 151 1.14 10.10 -22.69
N SER A 152 0.05 10.55 -23.30
CA SER A 152 -1.11 9.73 -23.63
C SER A 152 -0.67 8.45 -24.37
N THR A 153 -0.91 7.30 -23.74
CA THR A 153 -1.38 6.04 -24.36
C THR A 153 -0.46 5.13 -25.20
N VAL A 154 0.83 4.89 -24.91
CA VAL A 154 1.49 3.71 -25.55
C VAL A 154 2.25 2.76 -24.63
N ASN A 155 3.13 3.21 -23.74
CA ASN A 155 3.72 2.31 -22.75
C ASN A 155 4.44 3.14 -21.69
N ILE A 156 3.86 3.29 -20.50
CA ILE A 156 4.58 3.94 -19.39
C ILE A 156 5.79 3.10 -18.96
N PHE A 157 5.79 1.82 -19.28
CA PHE A 157 6.80 0.87 -18.83
C PHE A 157 7.93 0.71 -19.87
N PRO A 158 9.19 0.52 -19.44
CA PRO A 158 10.26 0.12 -20.34
C PRO A 158 10.02 -1.29 -20.92
N PRO A 159 10.70 -1.70 -22.02
CA PRO A 159 10.40 -2.95 -22.72
C PRO A 159 10.51 -4.21 -21.85
N ASP A 160 11.57 -4.33 -21.06
CA ASP A 160 11.91 -5.59 -20.37
C ASP A 160 11.44 -5.69 -18.92
N ILE A 161 11.08 -4.57 -18.29
CA ILE A 161 10.63 -4.52 -16.89
C ILE A 161 9.41 -3.60 -16.72
N PRO A 162 8.46 -3.94 -15.83
CA PRO A 162 8.39 -5.17 -15.05
C PRO A 162 7.74 -6.32 -15.85
N SER A 163 7.52 -7.47 -15.21
CA SER A 163 6.81 -8.62 -15.76
C SER A 163 5.41 -8.25 -16.26
N ARG A 164 4.85 -9.06 -17.18
CA ARG A 164 3.48 -8.85 -17.70
C ARG A 164 2.44 -8.79 -16.58
N ALA A 165 2.57 -9.68 -15.59
CA ALA A 165 1.69 -9.73 -14.43
C ALA A 165 1.75 -8.44 -13.61
N CYS A 166 2.96 -7.93 -13.36
CA CYS A 166 3.17 -6.68 -12.63
C CYS A 166 2.59 -5.47 -13.39
N ARG A 167 2.83 -5.39 -14.70
CA ARG A 167 2.26 -4.32 -15.54
C ARG A 167 0.75 -4.29 -15.46
N LYS A 168 0.10 -5.46 -15.55
CA LYS A 168 -1.35 -5.57 -15.46
C LYS A 168 -1.87 -4.99 -14.15
N LEU A 169 -1.25 -5.33 -13.01
CA LEU A 169 -1.63 -4.80 -11.70
C LEU A 169 -1.39 -3.28 -11.59
N ILE A 170 -0.22 -2.80 -12.02
CA ILE A 170 0.09 -1.37 -12.01
C ILE A 170 -0.92 -0.61 -12.87
N THR A 171 -1.21 -1.08 -14.08
CA THR A 171 -2.18 -0.44 -14.98
C THR A 171 -3.58 -0.38 -14.37
N SER A 172 -4.05 -1.44 -13.69
CA SER A 172 -5.35 -1.41 -13.03
C SER A 172 -5.41 -0.45 -11.83
N LEU A 173 -4.29 -0.24 -11.12
CA LEU A 173 -4.20 0.75 -10.03
C LEU A 173 -4.11 2.19 -10.55
N LEU A 174 -3.49 2.38 -11.72
CA LEU A 174 -3.33 3.67 -12.38
C LEU A 174 -4.48 4.01 -13.34
N ASP A 175 -5.63 3.32 -13.24
CA ASP A 175 -6.81 3.62 -14.04
C ASP A 175 -7.33 5.03 -13.72
N ASP A 176 -7.58 5.82 -14.77
CA ASP A 176 -8.15 7.16 -14.66
C ASP A 176 -9.58 7.11 -14.14
N ASP A 177 -10.35 6.05 -14.44
CA ASP A 177 -11.70 5.86 -13.92
C ASP A 177 -11.63 5.24 -12.50
N GLU A 178 -12.08 6.03 -11.51
CA GLU A 178 -12.10 5.62 -10.10
C GLU A 178 -13.04 4.45 -9.82
N THR A 179 -13.99 4.16 -10.71
CA THR A 179 -14.97 3.08 -10.53
C THR A 179 -14.48 1.73 -11.01
N SER A 180 -13.57 1.70 -11.99
CA SER A 180 -12.89 0.49 -12.47
C SER A 180 -11.50 0.30 -11.89
N ARG A 181 -10.94 1.32 -11.22
CA ARG A 181 -9.64 1.25 -10.57
C ARG A 181 -9.58 0.11 -9.55
N ALA A 182 -8.51 -0.66 -9.60
CA ALA A 182 -8.25 -1.76 -8.67
C ALA A 182 -8.23 -1.28 -7.21
N GLY A 183 -8.90 -2.04 -6.35
CA GLY A 183 -8.84 -1.91 -4.90
C GLY A 183 -8.10 -3.09 -4.26
N TYR A 184 -8.46 -3.42 -3.02
CA TYR A 184 -7.82 -4.48 -2.24
C TYR A 184 -7.94 -5.85 -2.92
N ASP A 185 -9.16 -6.25 -3.29
CA ASP A 185 -9.43 -7.60 -3.81
C ASP A 185 -8.71 -7.85 -5.15
N GLU A 186 -8.67 -6.86 -6.04
CA GLU A 186 -7.93 -6.95 -7.30
C GLU A 186 -6.41 -7.04 -7.07
N CYS A 187 -5.89 -6.38 -6.04
CA CYS A 187 -4.46 -6.44 -5.70
C CYS A 187 -4.07 -7.83 -5.19
N VAL A 188 -4.76 -8.33 -4.16
CA VAL A 188 -4.37 -9.57 -3.47
C VAL A 188 -4.61 -10.82 -4.33
N ASN A 189 -5.62 -10.78 -5.21
CA ASN A 189 -5.91 -11.88 -6.14
C ASN A 189 -5.22 -11.72 -7.50
N SER A 190 -4.34 -10.72 -7.66
CA SER A 190 -3.60 -10.53 -8.91
C SER A 190 -2.61 -11.67 -9.16
N GLU A 191 -2.38 -12.00 -10.43
CA GLU A 191 -1.36 -12.96 -10.87
C GLU A 191 0.03 -12.62 -10.30
N TRP A 192 0.34 -11.32 -10.19
CA TRP A 192 1.62 -10.85 -9.68
C TRP A 192 1.79 -11.11 -8.17
N MET A 193 0.76 -10.86 -7.37
CA MET A 193 0.84 -11.06 -5.92
C MET A 193 0.66 -12.54 -5.52
N GLY A 194 -0.17 -13.29 -6.27
CA GLY A 194 -0.41 -14.72 -6.09
C GLY A 194 0.79 -15.62 -6.43
N GLY A 195 1.75 -15.12 -7.22
CA GLY A 195 2.96 -15.86 -7.61
C GLY A 195 3.99 -16.07 -6.48
N ASN A 196 3.74 -15.59 -5.26
CA ASN A 196 4.65 -15.75 -4.11
C ASN A 196 4.13 -16.85 -3.15
N PRO A 197 4.75 -18.05 -3.12
CA PRO A 197 4.33 -19.18 -2.28
C PRO A 197 4.70 -19.01 -0.79
N LEU A 198 5.39 -17.94 -0.40
CA LEU A 198 5.68 -17.63 1.00
C LEU A 198 4.50 -16.82 1.55
N TRP A 199 3.48 -17.55 1.96
CA TRP A 199 2.24 -17.03 2.51
C TRP A 199 2.41 -16.65 3.98
N MET A 200 1.88 -15.47 4.32
CA MET A 200 1.64 -15.03 5.68
C MET A 200 0.22 -14.48 5.70
N PHE A 201 -0.75 -15.25 6.16
CA PHE A 201 -2.09 -14.72 6.40
C PHE A 201 -2.06 -13.91 7.68
N ALA A 202 -2.44 -12.63 7.61
CA ALA A 202 -2.90 -11.91 8.78
C ALA A 202 -4.25 -12.54 9.19
N ASN A 203 -4.31 -13.23 10.34
CA ASN A 203 -5.59 -13.63 10.89
C ASN A 203 -6.43 -12.37 11.23
N HIS A 204 -7.69 -12.52 11.68
CA HIS A 204 -8.57 -11.39 12.00
C HIS A 204 -8.04 -10.48 13.13
N ALA A 205 -6.92 -10.85 13.76
CA ALA A 205 -6.18 -10.10 14.76
C ALA A 205 -4.82 -9.56 14.27
N TYR A 206 -4.51 -9.67 12.97
CA TYR A 206 -3.27 -9.21 12.33
C TYR A 206 -1.99 -9.87 12.89
N PHE A 207 -2.09 -11.13 13.34
CA PHE A 207 -0.92 -11.98 13.56
C PHE A 207 -0.59 -12.73 12.27
N TYR A 208 0.68 -12.68 11.87
CA TYR A 208 1.18 -13.41 10.73
C TYR A 208 1.65 -14.80 11.15
N GLU A 209 0.99 -15.84 10.65
CA GLU A 209 1.46 -17.22 10.81
C GLU A 209 2.13 -17.69 9.52
N LYS A 210 3.29 -18.33 9.66
CA LYS A 210 4.05 -18.90 8.53
C LYS A 210 3.35 -20.19 8.10
N VAL A 211 2.68 -20.17 6.96
CA VAL A 211 2.08 -21.40 6.39
C VAL A 211 3.19 -22.12 5.63
N SER A 212 3.64 -23.27 6.16
CA SER A 212 4.40 -24.24 5.38
C SER A 212 3.52 -24.75 4.24
N SER A 213 4.12 -24.91 3.06
CA SER A 213 3.50 -25.41 1.83
C SER A 213 2.35 -26.38 2.07
N ILE A 214 1.23 -26.14 1.39
CA ILE A 214 0.07 -27.03 1.28
C ILE A 214 0.57 -28.45 1.03
N ASP A 215 0.47 -29.31 2.05
CA ASP A 215 0.45 -30.74 1.82
C ASP A 215 -0.87 -31.02 1.09
N SER A 216 -0.76 -31.26 -0.21
CA SER A 216 -1.78 -31.92 -0.99
C SER A 216 -1.91 -33.34 -0.45
N ASP A 217 -2.75 -33.54 0.57
CA ASP A 217 -3.54 -34.75 0.79
C ASP A 217 -4.36 -34.60 2.07
N SER A 218 -5.62 -34.21 1.91
CA SER A 218 -6.66 -34.51 2.91
C SER A 218 -8.03 -34.57 2.24
N THR A 219 -8.15 -35.49 1.27
CA THR A 219 -9.40 -36.25 1.17
C THR A 219 -9.43 -37.24 2.32
N ASN A 220 -10.23 -36.94 3.35
CA ASN A 220 -11.12 -37.93 3.95
C ASN A 220 -12.12 -37.24 4.88
N PHE A 221 -13.33 -37.09 4.36
CA PHE A 221 -14.52 -37.26 5.17
C PHE A 221 -14.48 -38.67 5.75
N GLU A 222 -14.45 -38.80 7.07
CA GLU A 222 -15.28 -39.80 7.76
C GLU A 222 -15.36 -39.45 9.25
N MET A 223 -16.59 -39.21 9.70
CA MET A 223 -16.97 -39.40 11.09
C MET A 223 -16.81 -40.89 11.40
N LEU A 224 -16.30 -41.22 12.58
CA LEU A 224 -17.02 -42.04 13.56
C LEU A 224 -16.27 -42.08 14.88
N GLU A 225 -17.10 -42.05 15.93
CA GLU A 225 -16.76 -42.21 17.33
C GLU A 225 -16.18 -43.59 17.65
N VAL A 226 -15.52 -43.64 18.82
CA VAL A 226 -14.96 -44.76 19.60
C VAL A 226 -13.49 -45.08 19.31
#